data_AF-A0A7X7QQY8-F1
#
_entry.id   AF-A0A7X7QQY8-F1
#
_cell.length_a   1.000
_cell.length_b   1.000
_cell.length_c   1.000
_cell.angle_alpha   90.00
_cell.angle_beta   90.00
_cell.angle_gamma   90.00
#
_symmetry.space_group_name_H-M   'P 1'
#
loop_
_entity.id
_entity.type
_entity.pdbx_description
1 polymer ?
#
loop_
_entity_poly.entity_id
_entity_poly.type
_entity_poly.pdbx_seq_one_letter_code
_entity_poly.pdbx_strand_id
1 'polypeptide(L)'
;MKRITQAVMAALVILGVTLARGDDLEQVKARMKARRPALIALLAQAKAGENNQGYLAARGALTDAEQKLLKDENAERRQVYEAIAARTQAPVQQVGAQRAEAIARRVKAGVWLQDGAGKWYRKP
;
A
#
# COMPACT_ATOMS: atom_id res chain seq x y z
N MET A 1 4.14 69.74 14.81
CA MET A 1 3.73 68.33 15.03
C MET A 1 2.98 67.85 13.79
N LYS A 2 3.67 67.21 12.84
CA LYS A 2 3.07 66.75 11.57
C LYS A 2 2.65 65.28 11.73
N ARG A 3 1.36 65.02 11.53
CA ARG A 3 0.74 63.68 11.52
C ARG A 3 1.20 62.96 10.25
N ILE A 4 1.80 61.77 10.40
CA ILE A 4 2.12 60.88 9.28
C ILE A 4 1.39 59.57 9.54
N THR A 5 0.47 59.30 8.63
CA THR A 5 -0.26 58.06 8.34
C THR A 5 0.64 56.83 8.33
N GLN A 6 0.18 55.71 8.90
CA GLN A 6 0.32 54.39 8.27
C GLN A 6 -0.62 53.36 8.91
N ALA A 7 -1.47 52.80 8.05
CA ALA A 7 -2.32 51.66 8.33
C ALA A 7 -1.47 50.40 8.49
N VAL A 8 -1.77 49.57 9.50
CA VAL A 8 -1.26 48.21 9.58
C VAL A 8 -2.44 47.27 9.78
N MET A 9 -2.98 46.81 8.66
CA MET A 9 -3.78 45.59 8.58
C MET A 9 -2.83 44.40 8.80
N ALA A 10 -2.87 43.79 9.97
CA ALA A 10 -2.24 42.51 10.23
C ALA A 10 -3.31 41.43 10.36
N ALA A 11 -3.87 41.01 9.22
CA ALA A 11 -4.64 39.77 9.14
C ALA A 11 -3.64 38.62 8.90
N LEU A 12 -3.27 37.94 9.97
CA LEU A 12 -2.48 36.71 9.91
C LEU A 12 -3.34 35.61 9.26
N VAL A 13 -3.22 35.42 7.96
CA VAL A 13 -3.75 34.24 7.26
C VAL A 13 -2.77 33.09 7.50
N ILE A 14 -2.96 32.35 8.59
CA ILE A 14 -2.44 30.99 8.68
C ILE A 14 -3.47 30.10 8.01
N LEU A 15 -3.37 29.94 6.69
CA LEU A 15 -4.13 28.92 5.99
C LEU A 15 -3.26 28.26 4.93
N GLY A 16 -2.80 27.06 5.26
CA GLY A 16 -2.00 26.22 4.39
C GLY A 16 -1.66 24.90 5.07
N VAL A 17 -2.63 24.28 5.76
CA VAL A 17 -2.50 22.86 6.13
C VAL A 17 -2.43 22.09 4.81
N THR A 18 -1.30 21.44 4.58
CA THR A 18 -1.00 20.67 3.38
C THR A 18 -1.96 19.47 3.27
N LEU A 19 -3.01 19.60 2.46
CA LEU A 19 -3.93 18.52 2.09
C LEU A 19 -3.28 17.43 1.18
N ALA A 20 -1.99 17.55 0.88
CA ALA A 20 -1.27 16.76 -0.12
C ALA A 20 -1.18 15.24 0.13
N ARG A 21 -1.51 14.75 1.35
CA ARG A 21 -1.46 13.31 1.65
C ARG A 21 -2.64 12.52 1.09
N GLY A 22 -3.80 13.16 0.90
CA GLY A 22 -5.01 12.49 0.41
C GLY A 22 -4.92 12.15 -1.08
N ASP A 23 -4.55 13.15 -1.89
CA ASP A 23 -4.43 13.01 -3.34
C ASP A 23 -3.36 12.00 -3.74
N ASP A 24 -2.25 11.94 -3.00
CA ASP A 24 -1.18 10.97 -3.22
C ASP A 24 -1.65 9.52 -2.99
N LEU A 25 -2.41 9.26 -1.92
CA LEU A 25 -2.93 7.91 -1.64
C LEU A 25 -3.96 7.44 -2.67
N GLU A 26 -4.77 8.33 -3.23
CA GLU A 26 -5.69 7.95 -4.32
C GLU A 26 -4.93 7.60 -5.60
N GLN A 27 -3.86 8.32 -5.93
CA GLN A 27 -2.99 7.97 -7.05
C GLN A 27 -2.24 6.65 -6.82
N VAL A 28 -1.75 6.40 -5.60
CA VAL A 28 -1.18 5.10 -5.19
C VAL A 28 -2.19 3.98 -5.45
N LYS A 29 -3.43 4.12 -4.95
CA LYS A 29 -4.49 3.11 -5.17
C LYS A 29 -4.80 2.91 -6.66
N ALA A 30 -4.78 3.97 -7.46
CA ALA A 30 -4.99 3.88 -8.90
C ALA A 30 -3.89 3.06 -9.59
N ARG A 31 -2.61 3.28 -9.24
CA ARG A 31 -1.48 2.50 -9.76
C ARG A 31 -1.53 1.04 -9.30
N MET A 32 -1.86 0.78 -8.04
CA MET A 32 -2.13 -0.60 -7.53
C MET A 32 -3.26 -1.29 -8.31
N LYS A 33 -4.34 -0.57 -8.62
CA LYS A 33 -5.45 -1.10 -9.43
C LYS A 33 -4.97 -1.45 -10.84
N ALA A 34 -4.16 -0.59 -11.46
CA ALA A 34 -3.61 -0.81 -12.79
C ALA A 34 -2.68 -2.04 -12.87
N ARG A 35 -1.88 -2.32 -11.82
CA ARG A 35 -0.98 -3.48 -11.77
C ARG A 35 -1.69 -4.81 -11.51
N ARG A 36 -2.93 -4.78 -11.03
CA ARG A 36 -3.67 -5.96 -10.57
C ARG A 36 -3.75 -7.11 -11.61
N PRO A 37 -4.04 -6.88 -12.90
CA PRO A 37 -4.11 -7.98 -13.87
C PRO A 37 -2.79 -8.74 -14.01
N ALA A 38 -1.66 -8.02 -14.07
CA ALA A 38 -0.34 -8.63 -14.17
C ALA A 38 0.02 -9.43 -12.91
N LEU A 39 -0.31 -8.90 -11.73
CA LEU A 39 -0.10 -9.60 -10.45
C LEU A 39 -0.94 -10.88 -10.35
N ILE A 40 -2.20 -10.85 -10.80
CA ILE A 40 -3.06 -12.04 -10.84
C ILE A 40 -2.44 -13.11 -11.73
N ALA A 41 -1.87 -12.75 -12.88
CA ALA A 41 -1.20 -13.70 -13.77
C ALA A 41 0.00 -14.37 -13.07
N LEU A 42 0.84 -13.61 -12.36
CA LEU A 42 1.98 -14.17 -11.62
C LEU A 42 1.56 -15.12 -10.50
N LEU A 43 0.52 -14.77 -9.75
CA LEU A 43 -0.03 -15.62 -8.69
C LEU A 43 -0.64 -16.91 -9.26
N ALA A 44 -1.37 -16.82 -10.38
CA ALA A 44 -1.96 -17.98 -11.05
C ALA A 44 -0.90 -18.94 -11.60
N GLN A 45 0.22 -18.40 -12.11
CA GLN A 45 1.36 -19.17 -12.59
C GLN A 45 2.26 -19.71 -11.46
N ALA A 46 1.89 -19.51 -10.19
CA ALA A 46 2.68 -19.88 -9.03
C ALA A 46 4.10 -19.27 -9.00
N LYS A 47 4.37 -18.22 -9.78
CA LYS A 47 5.64 -17.47 -9.78
C LYS A 47 5.80 -16.59 -8.54
N ALA A 48 4.69 -16.20 -7.93
CA ALA A 48 4.64 -15.44 -6.69
C ALA A 48 3.57 -16.01 -5.74
N GLY A 49 3.64 -15.59 -4.47
CA GLY A 49 2.65 -15.89 -3.44
C GLY A 49 2.46 -14.71 -2.49
N GLU A 50 1.42 -14.78 -1.67
CA GLU A 50 1.10 -13.75 -0.66
C GLU A 50 1.60 -14.21 0.70
N ASN A 51 2.47 -13.41 1.33
CA ASN A 51 3.05 -13.70 2.62
C ASN A 51 2.07 -13.39 3.77
N ASN A 52 2.41 -13.77 5.00
CA ASN A 52 1.54 -13.61 6.16
C ASN A 52 1.42 -12.16 6.67
N GLN A 53 2.05 -11.21 5.99
CA GLN A 53 2.00 -9.77 6.24
C GLN A 53 1.37 -8.99 5.08
N GLY A 54 0.75 -9.69 4.12
CA GLY A 54 0.03 -9.07 3.01
C GLY A 54 0.94 -8.51 1.91
N TYR A 55 2.18 -8.98 1.81
CA TYR A 55 3.11 -8.64 0.74
C TYR A 55 3.33 -9.81 -0.20
N LEU A 56 3.66 -9.51 -1.45
CA LEU A 56 4.02 -10.50 -2.45
C LEU A 56 5.45 -10.99 -2.25
N ALA A 57 5.66 -12.29 -2.39
CA ALA A 57 6.97 -12.92 -2.38
C ALA A 57 7.16 -13.75 -3.66
N ALA A 58 8.36 -13.70 -4.24
CA ALA A 58 8.74 -14.57 -5.34
C ALA A 58 8.77 -16.04 -4.88
N ARG A 59 8.34 -16.95 -5.74
CA ARG A 59 8.29 -18.40 -5.51
C ARG A 59 9.16 -19.20 -6.49
N GLY A 60 9.91 -18.49 -7.34
CA GLY A 60 10.82 -19.04 -8.33
C GLY A 60 11.52 -17.91 -9.07
N ALA A 61 12.15 -18.25 -10.20
CA ALA A 61 12.77 -17.25 -11.07
C ALA A 61 11.71 -16.29 -11.63
N LEU A 62 12.02 -15.00 -11.55
CA LEU A 62 11.25 -13.91 -12.14
C LEU A 62 12.12 -13.21 -13.17
N THR A 63 11.51 -12.70 -14.22
CA THR A 63 12.17 -11.70 -15.07
C THR A 63 12.35 -10.39 -14.31
N ASP A 64 13.27 -9.53 -14.75
CA ASP A 64 13.50 -8.22 -14.11
C ASP A 64 12.22 -7.37 -14.04
N ALA A 65 11.38 -7.44 -15.08
CA ALA A 65 10.10 -6.75 -15.12
C ALA A 65 9.12 -7.30 -14.07
N GLU A 66 9.06 -8.62 -13.88
CA GLU A 66 8.22 -9.27 -12.86
C GLU A 66 8.72 -8.96 -11.44
N GLN A 67 10.04 -8.94 -11.24
CA GLN A 67 10.63 -8.58 -9.96
C GLN A 67 10.36 -7.10 -9.61
N LYS A 68 10.49 -6.21 -10.60
CA LYS A 68 10.13 -4.79 -10.45
C LYS A 68 8.65 -4.63 -10.12
N LEU A 69 7.77 -5.38 -10.79
CA LEU A 69 6.33 -5.37 -10.53
C LEU A 69 6.00 -5.73 -9.07
N LEU A 70 6.62 -6.78 -8.52
CA LEU A 70 6.45 -7.16 -7.12
C LEU A 70 6.97 -6.08 -6.15
N LYS A 71 8.15 -5.52 -6.45
CA LYS A 71 8.78 -4.47 -5.63
C LYS A 71 7.90 -3.21 -5.56
N ASP A 72 7.43 -2.74 -6.71
CA ASP A 72 6.58 -1.55 -6.80
C ASP A 72 5.25 -1.76 -6.06
N GLU A 73 4.63 -2.93 -6.23
CA GLU A 73 3.39 -3.26 -5.51
C GLU A 73 3.61 -3.31 -4.00
N ASN A 74 4.69 -3.94 -3.52
CA ASN A 74 4.97 -4.03 -2.09
C ASN A 74 5.30 -2.68 -1.47
N ALA A 75 6.01 -1.81 -2.19
CA ALA A 75 6.30 -0.45 -1.74
C ALA A 75 5.01 0.36 -1.55
N GLU A 76 4.08 0.28 -2.51
CA GLU A 76 2.80 0.98 -2.42
C GLU A 76 1.84 0.35 -1.39
N ARG A 77 1.83 -0.99 -1.25
CA ARG A 77 1.12 -1.65 -0.14
C ARG A 77 1.60 -1.15 1.21
N ARG A 78 2.92 -1.00 1.39
CA ARG A 78 3.52 -0.45 2.63
C ARG A 78 3.01 0.96 2.91
N GLN A 79 3.02 1.85 1.92
CA GLN A 79 2.49 3.21 2.06
C GLN A 79 1.01 3.21 2.49
N VAL A 80 0.19 2.36 1.86
CA VAL A 80 -1.22 2.22 2.23
C VAL A 80 -1.38 1.66 3.65
N TYR A 81 -0.57 0.67 4.05
CA TYR A 81 -0.64 0.08 5.38
C TYR A 81 -0.22 1.08 6.45
N GLU A 82 0.83 1.88 6.20
CA GLU A 82 1.25 2.96 7.08
C GLU A 82 0.16 4.02 7.26
N ALA A 83 -0.51 4.42 6.18
CA ALA A 83 -1.62 5.36 6.25
C ALA A 83 -2.80 4.82 7.05
N ILE A 84 -3.15 3.53 6.88
CA ILE A 84 -4.21 2.88 7.66
C ILE A 84 -3.80 2.79 9.13
N ALA A 85 -2.59 2.30 9.42
CA ALA A 85 -2.04 2.16 10.75
C ALA A 85 -2.07 3.49 11.53
N ALA A 86 -1.65 4.58 10.89
CA ALA A 86 -1.69 5.92 11.47
C ALA A 86 -3.12 6.36 11.81
N ARG A 87 -4.08 6.10 10.91
CA ARG A 87 -5.50 6.47 11.11
C ARG A 87 -6.18 5.63 12.18
N THR A 88 -5.82 4.35 12.31
CA THR A 88 -6.45 3.41 13.24
C THR A 88 -5.68 3.21 14.53
N GLN A 89 -4.54 3.89 14.71
CA GLN A 89 -3.62 3.72 15.84
C GLN A 89 -3.23 2.25 16.08
N ALA A 90 -3.03 1.50 14.99
CA ALA A 90 -2.67 0.09 15.02
C ALA A 90 -1.24 -0.13 14.49
N PRO A 91 -0.54 -1.20 14.87
CA PRO A 91 0.74 -1.57 14.24
C PRO A 91 0.58 -1.87 12.74
N VAL A 92 1.52 -1.44 11.91
CA VAL A 92 1.53 -1.74 10.45
C VAL A 92 1.50 -3.24 10.18
N GLN A 93 2.18 -4.03 10.99
CA GLN A 93 2.21 -5.49 10.90
C GLN A 93 0.82 -6.09 11.07
N GLN A 94 0.00 -5.54 11.98
CA GLN A 94 -1.38 -5.97 12.17
C GLN A 94 -2.23 -5.66 10.94
N VAL A 95 -2.06 -4.47 10.33
CA VAL A 95 -2.76 -4.09 9.09
C VAL A 95 -2.39 -5.05 7.94
N GLY A 96 -1.10 -5.36 7.80
CA GLY A 96 -0.59 -6.30 6.81
C GLY A 96 -1.15 -7.72 7.01
N ALA A 97 -1.16 -8.21 8.24
CA ALA A 97 -1.73 -9.52 8.58
C ALA A 97 -3.23 -9.61 8.24
N GLN A 98 -4.02 -8.59 8.63
CA GLN A 98 -5.44 -8.51 8.27
C GLN A 98 -5.66 -8.50 6.76
N ARG A 99 -4.75 -7.85 6.01
CA ARG A 99 -4.78 -7.88 4.56
C ARG A 99 -4.46 -9.26 4.00
N ALA A 100 -3.45 -9.96 4.53
CA ALA A 100 -3.12 -11.34 4.16
C ALA A 100 -4.35 -12.25 4.33
N GLU A 101 -5.03 -12.16 5.46
CA GLU A 101 -6.26 -12.92 5.72
C GLU A 101 -7.39 -12.58 4.74
N ALA A 102 -7.60 -11.29 4.45
CA ALA A 102 -8.61 -10.85 3.50
C ALA A 102 -8.33 -11.35 2.08
N ILE A 103 -7.06 -11.40 1.69
CA ILE A 103 -6.60 -11.98 0.42
C ILE A 103 -6.86 -13.49 0.42
N ALA A 104 -6.44 -14.23 1.46
CA ALA A 104 -6.59 -15.68 1.57
C ALA A 104 -8.05 -16.15 1.46
N ARG A 105 -9.01 -15.32 1.89
CA ARG A 105 -10.46 -15.56 1.74
C ARG A 105 -10.98 -15.40 0.31
N ARG A 106 -10.31 -14.61 -0.54
CA ARG A 106 -10.82 -14.17 -1.86
C ARG A 106 -10.04 -14.67 -3.06
N VAL A 107 -8.79 -15.09 -2.87
CA VAL A 107 -7.96 -15.62 -3.97
C VAL A 107 -8.51 -16.95 -4.49
N LYS A 108 -8.24 -17.22 -5.76
CA LYS A 108 -8.59 -18.48 -6.41
C LYS A 108 -7.76 -19.64 -5.86
N ALA A 109 -8.28 -20.85 -6.00
CA ALA A 109 -7.52 -22.09 -5.80
C ALA A 109 -6.22 -22.06 -6.63
N GLY A 110 -5.18 -22.71 -6.11
CA GLY A 110 -3.87 -22.77 -6.75
C GLY A 110 -2.92 -21.61 -6.45
N VAL A 111 -3.35 -20.56 -5.76
CA VAL A 111 -2.46 -19.45 -5.33
C VAL A 111 -1.67 -19.84 -4.09
N TRP A 112 -0.37 -19.50 -4.06
CA TRP A 112 0.48 -19.69 -2.87
C TRP A 112 0.22 -18.60 -1.83
N LEU A 113 0.06 -19.03 -0.58
CA LEU A 113 -0.22 -18.20 0.59
C LEU A 113 0.68 -18.65 1.75
N GLN A 114 1.08 -17.75 2.64
CA GLN A 114 1.57 -18.13 3.97
C GLN A 114 0.43 -18.13 4.99
N ASP A 115 0.44 -19.10 5.89
CA ASP A 115 -0.42 -19.08 7.08
C ASP A 115 0.16 -18.14 8.17
N GLY A 116 -0.54 -18.03 9.30
CA GLY A 116 -0.10 -17.18 10.41
C GLY A 116 1.30 -17.54 10.96
N ALA A 117 1.71 -18.80 10.83
CA ALA A 117 3.03 -19.29 11.24
C ALA A 117 4.12 -19.07 10.16
N GLY A 118 3.77 -18.50 9.01
CA GLY A 118 4.70 -18.29 7.89
C GLY A 118 4.91 -19.53 7.02
N LYS A 119 4.15 -20.61 7.25
CA LYS A 119 4.24 -21.82 6.42
C LYS A 119 3.50 -21.59 5.10
N TRP A 120 4.19 -21.88 4.01
CA TRP A 120 3.60 -21.81 2.68
C TRP A 120 2.63 -22.96 2.44
N TYR A 121 1.46 -22.64 1.92
CA TYR A 121 0.47 -23.58 1.42
C TYR A 121 -0.12 -23.06 0.10
N ARG A 122 -0.64 -23.97 -0.70
CA ARG A 122 -1.37 -23.63 -1.92
C ARG A 122 -2.85 -23.67 -1.60
N LYS A 123 -3.59 -22.62 -1.95
CA LYS A 123 -5.04 -22.57 -1.74
C LYS A 123 -5.68 -23.81 -2.40
N PRO A 124 -6.44 -24.63 -1.65
CA PRO A 124 -7.13 -25.78 -2.21
C PRO A 124 -8.18 -25.36 -3.23
#